data_AF-A0A518C4K3-F1
#
_entry.id   AF-A0A518C4K3-F1
#
_cell.length_a   1.000
_cell.length_b   1.000
_cell.length_c   1.000
_cell.angle_alpha   90.00
_cell.angle_beta   90.00
_cell.angle_gamma   90.00
#
_symmetry.space_group_name_H-M   'P 1'
#
loop_
_entity.id
_entity.type
_entity.pdbx_description
1 polymer ?
#
loop_
_entity_poly.entity_id
_entity_poly.type
_entity_poly.pdbx_seq_one_letter_code
_entity_poly.pdbx_strand_id
1 'polypeptide(L)'
;MNGGEGVFILIGFAIAASVMFRLLAGSMDKDRVRQYITSIGGELLESHWDPFGPGWFGEKNDRIYSVRYRDREGCIHSAHVKTSMMSGVYLTNDTIVSRPEPKAAPGRPKHLDRPEKQESVEQEKARLRKRLAELDEMDR
;
A
#
# COMPACT_ATOMS: atom_id res chain seq x y z
N MET A 1 51.41 -11.29 26.32
CA MET A 1 50.10 -10.70 25.96
C MET A 1 49.65 -9.89 27.15
N ASN A 2 49.74 -8.56 27.05
CA ASN A 2 49.35 -7.68 28.14
C ASN A 2 47.82 -7.59 28.19
N GLY A 3 47.23 -7.57 29.39
CA GLY A 3 45.77 -7.61 29.55
C GLY A 3 44.99 -6.56 28.74
N GLY A 4 45.62 -5.43 28.39
CA GLY A 4 45.04 -4.41 27.51
C GLY A 4 44.89 -4.85 26.04
N GLU A 5 45.84 -5.60 25.48
CA GLU A 5 45.79 -6.08 24.08
C GLU A 5 44.64 -7.06 23.88
N GLY A 6 44.40 -7.95 24.85
CA GLY A 6 43.27 -8.87 24.84
C GLY A 6 41.92 -8.14 24.88
N VAL A 7 41.84 -7.03 25.61
CA VAL A 7 40.63 -6.19 25.69
C VAL A 7 40.35 -5.49 24.36
N PHE A 8 41.37 -4.93 23.69
CA PHE A 8 41.18 -4.32 22.37
C PHE A 8 40.73 -5.32 21.31
N ILE A 9 41.29 -6.54 21.31
CA ILE A 9 40.87 -7.61 20.41
C ILE A 9 39.42 -8.02 20.69
N LEU A 10 39.03 -8.15 21.96
CA LEU A 10 37.65 -8.45 22.36
C LEU A 10 36.66 -7.37 21.92
N ILE A 11 37.00 -6.10 22.13
CA ILE A 11 36.17 -4.96 21.72
C ILE A 11 36.03 -4.92 20.19
N GLY A 12 37.14 -5.06 19.46
CA GLY A 12 37.13 -5.12 18.00
C GLY A 12 36.27 -6.26 17.47
N PHE A 13 36.41 -7.45 18.07
CA PHE A 13 35.58 -8.61 17.72
C PHE A 13 34.09 -8.38 18.06
N ALA A 14 33.77 -7.79 19.21
CA ALA A 14 32.40 -7.49 19.59
C ALA A 14 31.75 -6.48 18.63
N ILE A 15 32.49 -5.44 18.21
CA ILE A 15 32.02 -4.48 17.20
C ILE A 15 31.79 -5.18 15.88
N ALA A 16 32.75 -5.96 15.39
CA ALA A 16 32.63 -6.71 14.14
C ALA A 16 31.45 -7.68 14.16
N ALA A 17 31.29 -8.43 15.25
CA ALA A 17 30.17 -9.34 15.44
C ALA A 17 28.83 -8.60 15.46
N SER A 18 28.74 -7.45 16.15
CA SER A 18 27.51 -6.64 16.19
C SER A 18 27.11 -6.11 14.81
N VAL A 19 28.08 -5.66 14.02
CA VAL A 19 27.86 -5.20 12.63
C VAL A 19 27.41 -6.37 11.76
N MET A 20 28.06 -7.52 11.89
CA MET A 20 27.71 -8.73 11.14
C MET A 20 26.29 -9.21 11.49
N PHE A 21 25.94 -9.29 12.77
CA PHE A 21 24.58 -9.61 13.21
C PHE A 21 23.56 -8.62 12.67
N ARG A 22 23.88 -7.32 12.66
CA ARG A 22 22.99 -6.29 12.11
C ARG A 22 22.74 -6.46 10.62
N LEU A 23 23.77 -6.78 9.84
CA LEU A 23 23.65 -7.00 8.40
C LEU A 23 22.84 -8.27 8.09
N LEU A 24 23.13 -9.38 8.79
CA LEU A 24 22.41 -10.65 8.63
C LEU A 24 20.94 -10.54 9.03
N ALA A 25 20.66 -9.81 10.11
CA ALA A 25 19.29 -9.67 10.56
C ALA A 25 18.48 -8.76 9.59
N GLY A 26 19.12 -7.79 8.94
CA GLY A 26 18.50 -6.98 7.90
C GLY A 26 18.18 -7.76 6.61
N SER A 27 18.99 -8.75 6.22
CA SER A 27 18.70 -9.58 5.04
C SER A 27 17.55 -10.56 5.28
N MET A 28 17.50 -11.20 6.45
CA MET A 28 16.41 -12.11 6.82
C MET A 28 15.04 -11.42 6.83
N ASP A 29 14.97 -10.18 7.31
CA ASP A 29 13.72 -9.44 7.35
C ASP A 29 13.25 -9.02 5.96
N LYS A 30 14.19 -8.66 5.07
CA LYS A 30 13.87 -8.35 3.68
C LYS A 30 13.23 -9.55 2.97
N ASP A 31 13.74 -10.75 3.21
CA ASP A 31 13.18 -11.97 2.64
C ASP A 31 11.78 -12.28 3.20
N ARG A 32 11.57 -12.09 4.51
CA ARG A 32 10.24 -12.25 5.14
C ARG A 32 9.21 -11.27 4.57
N VAL A 33 9.59 -9.99 4.44
CA VAL A 33 8.74 -8.96 3.85
C VAL A 33 8.41 -9.32 2.40
N ARG A 34 9.42 -9.72 1.61
CA ARG A 34 9.23 -10.13 0.22
C ARG A 34 8.26 -11.31 0.11
N GLN A 35 8.46 -12.36 0.91
CA GLN A 35 7.58 -13.53 0.92
C GLN A 35 6.14 -13.18 1.27
N TYR A 36 5.94 -12.28 2.25
CA TYR A 36 4.61 -11.80 2.62
C TYR A 36 3.93 -11.02 1.48
N ILE A 37 4.64 -10.10 0.83
CA ILE A 37 4.10 -9.34 -0.31
C ILE A 37 3.78 -10.27 -1.50
N THR A 38 4.63 -11.26 -1.75
CA THR A 38 4.38 -12.26 -2.80
C THR A 38 3.19 -13.16 -2.47
N SER A 39 2.97 -13.52 -1.19
CA SER A 39 1.84 -14.38 -0.80
C SER A 39 0.49 -13.68 -0.97
N ILE A 40 0.42 -12.35 -0.77
CA ILE A 40 -0.77 -11.54 -1.09
C ILE A 40 -0.91 -11.26 -2.60
N GLY A 41 0.02 -11.75 -3.42
CA GLY A 41 -0.01 -11.63 -4.88
C GLY A 41 0.55 -10.31 -5.41
N GLY A 42 1.31 -9.57 -4.60
CA GLY A 42 2.03 -8.37 -5.00
C GLY A 42 3.51 -8.61 -5.31
N GLU A 43 4.14 -7.63 -5.94
CA GLU A 43 5.57 -7.60 -6.24
C GLU A 43 6.25 -6.52 -5.39
N LEU A 44 7.20 -6.90 -4.54
CA LEU A 44 7.96 -5.95 -3.74
C LEU A 44 8.93 -5.16 -4.64
N LEU A 45 8.74 -3.84 -4.72
CA LEU A 45 9.59 -2.93 -5.49
C LEU A 45 10.75 -2.41 -4.62
N GLU A 46 10.44 -1.99 -3.40
CA GLU A 46 11.41 -1.34 -2.52
C GLU A 46 11.10 -1.67 -1.05
N SER A 47 12.15 -1.76 -0.23
CA SER A 47 12.05 -1.96 1.21
C SER A 47 13.14 -1.16 1.91
N HIS A 48 12.75 -0.23 2.78
CA HIS A 48 13.66 0.56 3.59
C HIS A 48 13.38 0.30 5.08
N TRP A 49 14.43 0.16 5.89
CA TRP A 49 14.27 0.02 7.32
C TRP A 49 13.90 1.36 7.94
N ASP A 50 12.79 1.40 8.68
CA ASP A 50 12.29 2.61 9.34
C ASP A 50 12.18 2.36 10.86
N PRO A 51 13.24 2.61 11.64
CA PRO A 51 13.26 2.33 13.07
C PRO A 51 12.27 3.16 13.89
N PHE A 52 11.69 4.22 13.31
CA PHE A 52 10.72 5.10 13.98
C PHE A 52 9.37 5.15 13.26
N GLY A 53 9.09 4.12 12.46
CA GLY A 53 7.83 4.03 11.75
C GLY A 53 6.61 3.98 12.68
N PRO A 54 5.41 4.23 12.13
CA PRO A 54 4.16 4.22 12.89
C PRO A 54 3.94 2.87 13.56
N GLY A 55 3.77 2.86 14.89
CA GLY A 55 3.59 1.65 15.71
C GLY A 55 4.84 1.16 16.46
N TRP A 56 5.91 1.96 16.55
CA TRP A 56 7.15 1.63 17.29
C TRP A 56 7.00 1.62 18.83
N PHE A 57 5.92 2.18 19.37
CA PHE A 57 5.67 2.23 20.81
C PHE A 57 5.11 0.88 21.32
N GLY A 58 5.97 0.02 21.89
CA GLY A 58 5.50 -1.00 22.84
C GLY A 58 6.21 -2.36 22.86
N GLU A 59 6.97 -2.75 21.83
CA GLU A 59 7.55 -4.10 21.77
C GLU A 59 9.06 -4.04 21.48
N LYS A 60 9.85 -4.64 22.40
CA LYS A 60 11.32 -4.50 22.50
C LYS A 60 12.12 -5.03 21.29
N ASN A 61 11.45 -5.67 20.32
CA ASN A 61 12.06 -6.37 19.19
C ASN A 61 11.37 -6.10 17.84
N ASP A 62 10.49 -5.11 17.75
CA ASP A 62 9.81 -4.81 16.51
C ASP A 62 10.73 -4.10 15.53
N ARG A 63 10.78 -4.59 14.30
CA ARG A 63 11.47 -3.92 13.19
C ARG A 63 10.44 -3.50 12.17
N ILE A 64 10.37 -2.20 11.94
CA ILE A 64 9.45 -1.58 11.01
C ILE A 64 10.21 -1.29 9.71
N TYR A 65 9.58 -1.62 8.60
CA TYR A 65 10.09 -1.38 7.26
C TYR A 65 9.07 -0.56 6.48
N SER A 66 9.49 0.52 5.85
CA SER A 66 8.70 1.15 4.80
C SER A 66 8.87 0.35 3.51
N VAL A 67 7.77 -0.06 2.90
CA VAL A 67 7.78 -0.91 1.70
C VAL A 67 6.95 -0.27 0.59
N ARG A 68 7.42 -0.46 -0.64
CA ARG A 68 6.64 -0.18 -1.84
C ARG A 68 6.44 -1.46 -2.60
N TYR A 69 5.20 -1.77 -2.94
CA TYR A 69 4.87 -2.96 -3.72
C TYR A 69 3.87 -2.63 -4.82
N ARG A 70 3.88 -3.45 -5.86
CA ARG A 70 2.89 -3.42 -6.92
C ARG A 70 1.85 -4.50 -6.67
N ASP A 71 0.57 -4.16 -6.74
CA ASP A 71 -0.52 -5.14 -6.65
C ASP A 71 -0.79 -5.82 -8.01
N ARG A 72 -1.81 -6.70 -8.06
CA ARG A 72 -2.21 -7.39 -9.30
C ARG A 72 -2.84 -6.46 -10.33
N GLU A 73 -3.39 -5.33 -9.89
CA GLU A 73 -4.01 -4.31 -10.75
C GLU A 73 -2.95 -3.35 -11.35
N GLY A 74 -1.69 -3.49 -10.92
CA GLY A 74 -0.57 -2.67 -11.32
C GLY A 74 -0.40 -1.39 -10.49
N CYS A 75 -1.26 -1.15 -9.50
CA CYS A 75 -1.14 -0.03 -8.56
C CYS A 75 0.10 -0.19 -7.70
N ILE A 76 0.80 0.92 -7.47
CA ILE A 76 1.94 1.01 -6.56
C ILE A 76 1.43 1.49 -5.21
N HIS A 77 1.60 0.64 -4.22
CA HIS A 77 1.28 0.86 -2.82
C HIS A 77 2.53 1.28 -2.06
N SER A 78 2.35 2.14 -1.06
CA SER A 78 3.34 2.42 -0.03
C SER A 78 2.72 2.06 1.31
N ALA A 79 3.38 1.18 2.05
CA ALA A 79 2.91 0.68 3.33
C ALA A 79 4.07 0.55 4.31
N HIS A 80 3.75 0.36 5.59
CA HIS A 80 4.73 -0.01 6.60
C HIS A 80 4.50 -1.45 7.00
N VAL A 81 5.58 -2.23 7.04
CA VAL A 81 5.57 -3.62 7.46
C VAL A 81 6.26 -3.73 8.80
N LYS A 82 5.53 -4.23 9.78
CA LYS A 82 6.03 -4.57 11.09
C LYS A 82 6.42 -6.04 11.11
N THR A 83 7.67 -6.32 11.43
CA THR A 83 8.17 -7.68 11.64
C THR A 83 8.44 -7.89 13.12
N SER A 84 7.78 -8.88 13.72
CA SER A 84 7.98 -9.29 15.11
C SER A 84 8.23 -10.80 15.15
N MET A 85 9.23 -11.22 15.93
CA MET A 85 9.60 -12.63 16.05
C MET A 85 8.49 -13.49 16.70
N MET A 86 7.54 -12.87 17.41
CA MET A 86 6.48 -13.57 18.14
C MET A 86 5.09 -13.43 17.49
N SER A 87 4.81 -12.32 16.81
CA SER A 87 3.49 -12.03 16.23
C SER A 87 3.43 -12.06 14.69
N GLY A 88 4.56 -12.17 14.00
CA GLY A 88 4.60 -12.34 12.54
C GLY A 88 4.80 -11.04 11.76
N VAL A 89 4.20 -10.94 10.58
CA VAL A 89 4.35 -9.82 9.64
C VAL A 89 3.00 -9.14 9.45
N TYR A 90 2.92 -7.84 9.77
CA TYR A 90 1.70 -7.04 9.61
C TYR A 90 1.94 -5.84 8.71
N LEU A 91 0.99 -5.58 7.82
CA LEU A 91 0.96 -4.40 6.98
C LEU A 91 0.10 -3.30 7.65
N THR A 92 0.61 -2.08 7.70
CA THR A 92 -0.08 -0.91 8.26
C THR A 92 0.12 0.29 7.34
N ASN A 93 -0.84 1.22 7.35
CA ASN A 93 -0.81 2.45 6.53
C ASN A 93 -0.62 2.18 5.03
N ASP A 94 -1.38 1.22 4.49
CA ASP A 94 -1.38 0.98 3.05
C ASP A 94 -2.03 2.15 2.31
N THR A 95 -1.24 2.83 1.48
CA THR A 95 -1.69 3.97 0.67
C THR A 95 -1.27 3.77 -0.78
N ILE A 96 -2.20 3.96 -1.71
CA ILE A 96 -1.92 3.91 -3.15
C ILE A 96 -1.18 5.19 -3.54
N VAL A 97 0.08 5.08 -3.94
CA VAL A 97 0.94 6.20 -4.33
C VAL A 97 0.87 6.47 -5.83
N SER A 98 0.65 5.43 -6.63
CA SER A 98 0.51 5.57 -8.09
C SER A 98 -0.42 4.50 -8.62
N ARG A 99 -1.47 4.91 -9.32
CA ARG A 99 -2.25 4.01 -10.17
C ARG A 99 -1.61 4.06 -11.56
N PRO A 100 -1.36 2.91 -12.21
CA PRO A 100 -0.92 2.92 -13.59
C PRO A 100 -1.92 3.73 -14.39
N GLU A 101 -1.45 4.68 -15.20
CA GLU A 101 -2.34 5.39 -16.11
C GLU A 101 -3.13 4.32 -16.87
N PRO A 102 -4.47 4.40 -16.93
CA PRO A 102 -5.22 3.49 -17.74
C PRO A 102 -4.64 3.62 -19.14
N LYS A 103 -4.00 2.55 -19.63
CA LYS A 103 -3.53 2.41 -21.01
C LYS A 103 -4.63 3.03 -21.84
N ALA A 104 -4.36 4.19 -22.45
CA ALA A 104 -5.36 5.02 -23.06
C ALA A 104 -6.33 4.11 -23.80
N ALA A 105 -7.55 3.98 -23.27
CA ALA A 105 -8.58 3.22 -23.96
C ALA A 105 -8.59 3.78 -25.38
N PRO A 106 -8.67 2.92 -26.44
CA PRO A 106 -8.73 3.41 -27.80
C PRO A 106 -9.78 4.52 -27.81
N GLY A 107 -9.35 5.73 -28.18
CA GLY A 107 -10.02 6.97 -27.83
C GLY A 107 -11.53 6.82 -27.96
N ARG A 108 -12.25 7.21 -26.91
CA ARG A 108 -13.72 7.26 -26.88
C ARG A 108 -14.22 7.61 -28.29
N PRO A 109 -15.00 6.74 -28.96
CA PRO A 109 -15.42 7.04 -30.32
C PRO A 109 -16.12 8.40 -30.30
N LYS A 110 -15.57 9.37 -31.04
CA LYS A 110 -16.04 10.77 -31.15
C LYS A 110 -17.51 10.91 -31.54
N HIS A 111 -18.18 9.80 -31.90
CA HIS A 111 -19.62 9.76 -32.15
C HIS A 111 -20.46 9.98 -30.88
N LEU A 112 -19.91 9.78 -29.67
CA LEU A 112 -20.62 10.11 -28.43
C LEU A 112 -20.56 11.61 -28.06
N ASP A 113 -19.82 12.43 -28.80
CA ASP A 113 -19.84 13.90 -28.69
C ASP A 113 -20.99 14.52 -29.52
N ARG A 114 -21.93 13.70 -30.00
CA ARG A 114 -23.18 14.22 -30.54
C ARG A 114 -24.00 14.75 -29.36
N PRO A 115 -24.39 16.04 -29.34
CA PRO A 115 -25.38 16.50 -28.39
C PRO A 115 -26.72 15.86 -28.78
N GLU A 116 -26.96 14.64 -28.31
CA GLU A 116 -28.31 14.14 -28.20
C GLU A 116 -29.03 15.13 -27.30
N LYS A 117 -30.02 15.82 -27.88
CA LYS A 117 -30.92 16.76 -27.23
C LYS A 117 -31.20 16.30 -25.80
N GLN A 118 -30.46 16.84 -24.84
CA GLN A 118 -30.89 16.83 -23.45
C GLN A 118 -32.05 17.82 -23.39
N GLU A 119 -33.24 17.35 -23.76
CA GLU A 119 -34.47 17.99 -23.26
C GLU A 119 -34.25 18.16 -21.75
N SER A 120 -34.35 19.41 -21.29
CA SER A 120 -33.98 19.75 -19.92
C SER A 120 -34.67 18.78 -18.98
N VAL A 121 -33.92 18.15 -18.08
CA VAL A 121 -34.44 17.20 -17.09
C VAL A 121 -35.68 17.77 -16.35
N GLU A 122 -35.78 19.09 -16.25
CA GLU A 122 -36.93 19.80 -15.71
C GLU A 122 -38.20 19.73 -16.60
N GLN A 123 -38.06 19.70 -17.93
CA GLN A 123 -39.16 19.47 -18.86
C GLN A 123 -39.70 18.04 -18.75
N GLU A 124 -38.83 17.04 -18.59
CA GLU A 124 -39.24 15.65 -18.42
C GLU A 124 -39.95 15.45 -17.07
N LYS A 125 -39.42 16.04 -15.99
CA LYS A 125 -40.09 16.06 -14.68
C LYS A 125 -41.47 16.70 -14.75
N ALA A 126 -41.61 17.83 -15.45
CA ALA A 126 -42.89 18.52 -15.59
C ALA A 126 -43.91 17.67 -16.34
N ARG A 127 -43.48 17.00 -17.43
CA ARG A 127 -44.34 16.11 -18.22
C ARG A 127 -44.80 14.89 -17.41
N LEU A 128 -43.88 14.27 -16.66
CA LEU A 128 -44.18 13.10 -15.84
C LEU A 128 -45.15 13.43 -14.70
N ARG A 129 -44.98 14.59 -14.05
CA ARG A 129 -45.91 15.08 -13.02
C ARG A 129 -47.32 15.32 -13.57
N LYS A 130 -47.44 15.84 -14.78
CA LYS A 130 -48.74 16.05 -15.42
C LYS A 130 -49.45 14.73 -15.70
N ARG A 131 -48.73 13.72 -16.22
CA ARG A 131 -49.29 12.37 -16.43
C ARG A 131 -49.74 11.72 -15.13
N LEU A 132 -48.99 11.88 -14.05
CA LEU A 132 -49.37 11.35 -12.73
C LEU A 132 -50.68 11.96 -12.22
N ALA A 133 -50.87 13.27 -12.40
CA ALA A 133 -52.11 13.94 -11.99
C ALA A 133 -53.32 13.49 -12.83
N GLU A 134 -53.15 13.30 -14.15
CA GLU A 134 -54.21 12.80 -15.02
C GLU A 134 -54.61 11.35 -14.66
N LEU A 135 -53.64 10.49 -14.31
CA LEU A 135 -53.91 9.13 -13.85
C LEU A 135 -54.62 9.08 -12.49
N ASP A 136 -54.21 9.93 -11.53
CA ASP A 136 -54.85 10.02 -10.20
C ASP A 136 -56.29 10.54 -10.29
N GLU A 137 -56.60 11.39 -11.28
CA GLU A 137 -57.98 11.81 -11.58
C GLU A 137 -58.82 10.75 -12.29
N MET A 138 -58.20 9.82 -13.03
CA MET A 138 -58.91 8.72 -13.70
C MET A 138 -59.24 7.55 -12.78
N ASP A 139 -58.47 7.36 -11.71
CA ASP A 139 -58.66 6.29 -10.71
C ASP A 139 -59.61 6.70 -9.54
N ARG A 140 -60.15 7.93 -9.56
CA ARG A 140 -61.11 8.46 -8.57
C ARG A 140 -62.53 8.52 -9.13
#